data_AF-A0A134B8F9-F1
#
_entry.id   AF-A0A134B8F9-F1
#
_cell.length_a   1.000
_cell.length_b   1.000
_cell.length_c   1.000
_cell.angle_alpha   90.00
_cell.angle_beta   90.00
_cell.angle_gamma   90.00
#
_symmetry.space_group_name_H-M   'P 1'
#
loop_
_entity.id
_entity.type
_entity.pdbx_description
1 polymer ?
#
loop_
_entity_poly.entity_id
_entity_poly.type
_entity_poly.pdbx_seq_one_letter_code
_entity_poly.pdbx_strand_id
1 'polypeptide(L)'
;MAIVGAYVFYRKDLKTLNKKFLDLFPEQDQYGIETFLKDHDKLSEIYKSYQDSFININEKNSTRDYAEEFFSKDNVFNILSINQKQIASASGILVGLGLLGTFLGLTLGILGFHSDSSEAIQGSIQSLLGGMGTAFLTSLFGMGFSCYYIFQEKRLMNTFEKYLDNICYILNKKYYLSENDFLAAYLSFKDEQGNNVYLSNAVRDMYAETHKQTGF
;
A
#
# COMPACT_ATOMS: atom_id res chain seq x y z
N MET A 1 -29.36 21.53 -0.80
CA MET A 1 -29.66 20.11 -1.05
C MET A 1 -28.55 19.37 -1.82
N ALA A 2 -28.01 19.92 -2.93
CA ALA A 2 -26.91 19.28 -3.67
C ALA A 2 -25.59 19.13 -2.87
N ILE A 3 -25.28 20.09 -1.99
CA ILE A 3 -24.06 20.13 -1.17
C ILE A 3 -24.00 18.99 -0.13
N VAL A 4 -25.15 18.68 0.51
CA VAL A 4 -25.25 17.58 1.47
C VAL A 4 -25.21 16.24 0.75
N GLY A 5 -25.79 16.17 -0.47
CA GLY A 5 -25.75 14.99 -1.32
C GLY A 5 -24.34 14.59 -1.74
N ALA A 6 -23.53 15.54 -2.22
CA ALA A 6 -22.14 15.28 -2.60
C ALA A 6 -21.27 14.87 -1.40
N TYR A 7 -21.43 15.54 -0.26
CA TYR A 7 -20.71 15.20 0.98
C TYR A 7 -21.08 13.80 1.52
N VAL A 8 -22.37 13.45 1.52
CA VAL A 8 -22.85 12.15 2.01
C VAL A 8 -22.49 11.01 1.06
N PHE A 9 -22.60 11.25 -0.26
CA PHE A 9 -22.20 10.28 -1.29
C PHE A 9 -20.70 9.96 -1.18
N TYR A 10 -19.86 11.01 -1.10
CA TYR A 10 -18.41 10.86 -1.01
C TYR A 10 -17.97 10.21 0.31
N ARG A 11 -18.60 10.55 1.45
CA ARG A 11 -18.35 9.88 2.74
C ARG A 11 -18.72 8.39 2.72
N LYS A 12 -19.79 8.03 2.00
CA LYS A 12 -20.28 6.65 1.90
C LYS A 12 -19.34 5.82 1.04
N ASP A 13 -18.94 6.31 -0.13
CA ASP A 13 -17.99 5.61 -1.01
C ASP A 13 -16.60 5.48 -0.37
N LEU A 14 -16.14 6.45 0.41
CA LEU A 14 -14.87 6.37 1.14
C LEU A 14 -14.90 5.38 2.31
N LYS A 15 -16.00 5.28 3.05
CA LYS A 15 -16.15 4.21 4.06
C LYS A 15 -16.20 2.84 3.41
N THR A 16 -16.83 2.73 2.24
CA THR A 16 -16.85 1.51 1.45
C THR A 16 -15.47 1.15 0.92
N LEU A 17 -14.66 2.11 0.50
CA LEU A 17 -13.27 1.91 0.07
C LEU A 17 -12.36 1.49 1.23
N ASN A 18 -12.41 2.21 2.35
CA ASN A 18 -11.63 1.85 3.53
C ASN A 18 -12.04 0.46 4.06
N LYS A 19 -13.35 0.17 4.08
CA LYS A 19 -13.85 -1.14 4.48
C LYS A 19 -13.45 -2.23 3.49
N LYS A 20 -13.60 -2.04 2.18
CA LYS A 20 -13.13 -3.00 1.15
C LYS A 20 -11.62 -3.23 1.22
N PHE A 21 -10.84 -2.19 1.56
CA PHE A 21 -9.39 -2.30 1.70
C PHE A 21 -9.00 -3.04 3.00
N LEU A 22 -9.67 -2.76 4.11
CA LEU A 22 -9.55 -3.51 5.37
C LEU A 22 -10.03 -4.96 5.23
N ASP A 23 -11.06 -5.20 4.42
CA ASP A 23 -11.54 -6.54 4.06
C ASP A 23 -10.55 -7.25 3.12
N LEU A 24 -9.75 -6.49 2.34
CA LEU A 24 -8.66 -7.02 1.51
C LEU A 24 -7.41 -7.34 2.31
N PHE A 25 -7.20 -6.75 3.49
CA PHE A 25 -6.04 -7.02 4.35
C PHE A 25 -6.48 -7.11 5.81
N PRO A 26 -7.25 -8.15 6.20
CA PRO A 26 -7.63 -8.34 7.60
C PRO A 26 -6.38 -8.50 8.47
N GLU A 27 -6.47 -8.11 9.75
CA GLU A 27 -5.45 -8.52 10.73
C GLU A 27 -5.39 -10.04 10.75
N GLN A 28 -4.31 -10.61 10.21
CA GLN A 28 -4.12 -12.05 10.13
C GLN A 28 -2.90 -12.46 10.92
N ASP A 29 -3.04 -13.59 11.61
CA ASP A 29 -1.94 -14.25 12.28
C ASP A 29 -1.02 -14.95 11.26
N GLN A 30 0.08 -15.52 11.74
CA GLN A 30 1.09 -16.17 10.91
C GLN A 30 0.54 -17.28 9.99
N TYR A 31 -0.62 -17.88 10.30
CA TYR A 31 -1.25 -18.92 9.50
C TYR A 31 -2.31 -18.37 8.53
N GLY A 32 -2.97 -17.29 8.90
CA GLY A 32 -3.88 -16.56 8.01
C GLY A 32 -3.16 -16.02 6.78
N ILE A 33 -2.01 -15.35 6.97
CA ILE A 33 -1.37 -14.57 5.90
C ILE A 33 -1.02 -15.42 4.68
N GLU A 34 -0.48 -16.63 4.88
CA GLU A 34 -0.15 -17.51 3.76
C GLU A 34 -1.39 -18.00 3.01
N THR A 35 -2.46 -18.28 3.75
CA THR A 35 -3.75 -18.68 3.16
C THR A 35 -4.30 -17.53 2.33
N PHE A 36 -4.29 -16.31 2.89
CA PHE A 36 -4.69 -15.10 2.20
C PHE A 36 -3.87 -14.81 0.94
N LEU A 37 -2.54 -14.90 1.03
CA LEU A 37 -1.66 -14.66 -0.12
C LEU A 37 -1.90 -15.68 -1.24
N LYS A 38 -2.16 -16.95 -0.89
CA LYS A 38 -2.46 -18.01 -1.87
C LYS A 38 -3.83 -17.86 -2.50
N ASP A 39 -4.83 -17.50 -1.71
CA ASP A 39 -6.22 -17.40 -2.16
C ASP A 39 -6.50 -16.11 -2.94
N HIS A 40 -5.66 -15.08 -2.77
CA HIS A 40 -5.82 -13.82 -3.49
C HIS A 40 -5.32 -13.93 -4.93
N ASP A 41 -6.21 -13.70 -5.90
CA ASP A 41 -5.97 -13.84 -7.36
C ASP A 41 -4.59 -13.36 -7.81
N LYS A 42 -4.25 -12.10 -7.52
CA LYS A 42 -3.00 -11.46 -7.96
C LYS A 42 -1.81 -11.62 -7.01
N LEU A 43 -2.02 -11.58 -5.69
CA LEU A 43 -0.92 -11.67 -4.72
C LEU A 43 -0.32 -13.08 -4.67
N SER A 44 -1.07 -14.10 -5.11
CA SER A 44 -0.59 -15.47 -5.22
C SER A 44 0.61 -15.58 -6.17
N GLU A 45 0.70 -14.72 -7.19
CA GLU A 45 1.83 -14.68 -8.12
C GLU A 45 3.11 -14.21 -7.42
N ILE A 46 3.03 -13.11 -6.66
CA ILE A 46 4.17 -12.61 -5.86
C ILE A 46 4.59 -13.67 -4.83
N TYR A 47 3.62 -14.30 -4.17
CA TYR A 47 3.93 -15.33 -3.18
C TYR A 47 4.60 -16.55 -3.80
N LYS A 48 4.19 -16.99 -5.00
CA LYS A 48 4.87 -18.07 -5.74
C LYS A 48 6.31 -17.69 -6.07
N SER A 49 6.55 -16.49 -6.61
CA SER A 49 7.91 -16.02 -6.86
C SER A 49 8.77 -15.95 -5.59
N TYR A 50 8.16 -15.59 -4.45
CA TYR A 50 8.85 -15.66 -3.16
C TYR A 50 9.17 -17.10 -2.77
N GLN A 51 8.25 -18.05 -2.96
CA GLN A 51 8.48 -19.46 -2.69
C GLN A 51 9.57 -20.09 -3.57
N ASP A 52 9.82 -19.56 -4.77
CA ASP A 52 10.92 -20.02 -5.63
C ASP A 52 12.30 -19.76 -5.02
N SER A 53 12.41 -18.82 -4.06
CA SER A 53 13.64 -18.58 -3.28
C SER A 53 13.86 -19.61 -2.15
N PHE A 54 12.88 -20.48 -1.88
CA PHE A 54 12.93 -21.35 -0.71
C PHE A 54 13.87 -22.54 -0.93
N ILE A 55 14.66 -22.81 0.10
CA ILE A 55 15.54 -23.97 0.22
C ILE A 55 15.03 -24.81 1.39
N ASN A 56 15.00 -26.14 1.22
CA ASN A 56 14.62 -27.04 2.30
C ASN A 56 15.86 -27.34 3.17
N ILE A 57 15.81 -26.96 4.44
CA ILE A 57 16.86 -27.22 5.42
C ILE A 57 16.22 -27.86 6.65
N ASN A 58 16.66 -29.05 7.03
CA ASN A 58 16.11 -29.78 8.18
C ASN A 58 14.57 -29.92 8.14
N GLU A 59 14.02 -30.29 6.98
CA GLU A 59 12.56 -30.44 6.72
C GLU A 59 11.77 -29.12 6.84
N LYS A 60 12.44 -27.98 6.97
CA LYS A 60 11.84 -26.64 7.02
C LYS A 60 12.21 -25.85 5.77
N ASN A 61 11.20 -25.29 5.11
CA ASN A 61 11.43 -24.30 4.05
C ASN A 61 12.00 -23.01 4.66
N SER A 62 13.10 -22.53 4.11
CA SER A 62 13.80 -21.33 4.56
C SER A 62 14.36 -20.58 3.35
N THR A 63 14.53 -19.26 3.44
CA THR A 63 15.13 -18.44 2.39
C THR A 63 16.17 -17.49 2.97
N ARG A 64 17.12 -17.08 2.13
CA ARG A 64 18.08 -16.02 2.43
C ARG A 64 17.59 -14.64 1.99
N ASP A 65 16.55 -14.62 1.17
CA ASP A 65 16.04 -13.40 0.58
C ASP A 65 14.97 -12.79 1.48
N TYR A 66 15.03 -11.48 1.66
CA TYR A 66 14.06 -10.75 2.47
C TYR A 66 12.70 -10.69 1.77
N ALA A 67 11.62 -10.84 2.52
CA ALA A 67 10.26 -10.74 1.98
C ALA A 67 10.00 -9.38 1.31
N GLU A 68 10.64 -8.31 1.78
CA GLU A 68 10.54 -6.95 1.23
C GLU A 68 11.01 -6.85 -0.23
N GLU A 69 11.91 -7.73 -0.67
CA GLU A 69 12.36 -7.76 -2.07
C GLU A 69 11.22 -8.19 -3.02
N PHE A 70 10.32 -9.02 -2.53
CA PHE A 70 9.17 -9.54 -3.29
C PHE A 70 7.91 -8.72 -3.03
N PHE A 71 7.62 -8.43 -1.76
CA PHE A 71 6.44 -7.71 -1.32
C PHE A 71 6.68 -6.20 -1.22
N SER A 72 7.54 -5.63 -2.05
CA SER A 72 7.73 -4.17 -2.08
C SER A 72 6.46 -3.44 -2.54
N LYS A 73 6.26 -2.20 -2.06
CA LYS A 73 5.12 -1.37 -2.46
C LYS A 73 4.98 -1.28 -3.98
N ASP A 74 6.08 -1.06 -4.68
CA ASP A 74 6.07 -0.91 -6.14
C ASP A 74 5.65 -2.20 -6.84
N ASN A 75 6.14 -3.36 -6.38
CA ASN A 75 5.76 -4.64 -6.95
C ASN A 75 4.27 -4.97 -6.70
N VAL A 76 3.80 -4.74 -5.46
CA VAL A 76 2.39 -4.94 -5.10
C VAL A 76 1.48 -3.99 -5.87
N PHE A 77 1.89 -2.73 -6.08
CA PHE A 77 1.10 -1.78 -6.87
C PHE A 77 1.05 -2.19 -8.34
N ASN A 78 2.15 -2.67 -8.89
CA ASN A 78 2.22 -3.14 -10.26
C ASN A 78 1.29 -4.36 -10.48
N ILE A 79 1.37 -5.38 -9.63
CA ILE A 79 0.54 -6.60 -9.74
C ILE A 79 -0.95 -6.26 -9.61
N LEU A 80 -1.30 -5.39 -8.64
CA LEU A 80 -2.67 -4.94 -8.41
C LEU A 80 -3.17 -3.97 -9.48
N SER A 81 -2.29 -3.54 -10.41
CA SER A 81 -2.59 -2.56 -11.46
C SER A 81 -3.02 -1.20 -10.89
N ILE A 82 -2.46 -0.83 -9.74
CA ILE A 82 -2.72 0.43 -9.05
C ILE A 82 -1.74 1.47 -9.57
N ASN A 83 -2.25 2.48 -10.27
CA ASN A 83 -1.42 3.56 -10.78
C ASN A 83 -1.28 4.69 -9.75
N GLN A 84 -0.17 4.69 -9.01
CA GLN A 84 0.11 5.71 -8.00
C GLN A 84 0.08 7.14 -8.55
N LYS A 85 0.52 7.35 -9.79
CA LYS A 85 0.54 8.69 -10.41
C LYS A 85 -0.87 9.22 -10.63
N GLN A 86 -1.81 8.35 -11.01
CA GLN A 86 -3.22 8.73 -11.18
C GLN A 86 -3.87 9.11 -9.86
N ILE A 87 -3.61 8.35 -8.80
CA ILE A 87 -4.10 8.66 -7.45
C ILE A 87 -3.58 10.03 -6.99
N ALA A 88 -2.27 10.26 -7.09
CA ALA A 88 -1.67 11.53 -6.68
C ALA A 88 -2.20 12.73 -7.50
N SER A 89 -2.45 12.53 -8.79
CA SER A 89 -2.91 13.60 -9.71
C SER A 89 -4.38 13.99 -9.52
N ALA A 90 -5.20 13.12 -8.92
CA ALA A 90 -6.63 13.38 -8.71
C ALA A 90 -6.89 14.63 -7.86
N SER A 91 -6.03 14.88 -6.86
CA SER A 91 -6.09 16.09 -6.03
C SER A 91 -5.95 17.38 -6.86
N GLY A 92 -5.04 17.39 -7.82
CA GLY A 92 -4.82 18.52 -8.74
C GLY A 92 -5.98 18.72 -9.70
N ILE A 93 -6.59 17.63 -10.19
CA ILE A 93 -7.79 17.70 -11.04
C ILE A 93 -8.96 18.35 -10.29
N LEU A 94 -9.16 18.03 -9.01
CA LEU A 94 -10.21 18.65 -8.18
C LEU A 94 -10.01 20.16 -8.02
N VAL A 95 -8.78 20.62 -7.82
CA VAL A 95 -8.46 22.06 -7.80
C VAL A 95 -8.72 22.68 -9.17
N GLY A 96 -8.26 22.02 -10.24
CA GLY A 96 -8.49 22.46 -11.62
C GLY A 96 -9.97 22.60 -11.97
N LEU A 97 -10.82 21.68 -11.51
CA LEU A 97 -12.28 21.76 -11.65
C LEU A 97 -12.87 22.96 -10.89
N GLY A 98 -12.36 23.27 -9.70
CA GLY A 98 -12.75 24.47 -8.96
C GLY A 98 -12.38 25.77 -9.70
N LEU A 99 -11.19 25.80 -10.31
CA LEU A 99 -10.75 26.92 -11.15
C LEU A 99 -11.60 27.05 -12.43
N LEU A 100 -11.92 25.93 -13.08
CA LEU A 100 -12.80 25.90 -14.24
C LEU A 100 -14.20 26.43 -13.89
N GLY A 101 -14.76 26.01 -12.75
CA GLY A 101 -16.03 26.54 -12.25
C GLY A 101 -15.98 28.05 -11.99
N THR A 102 -14.84 28.57 -11.53
CA THR A 102 -14.62 30.00 -11.34
C THR A 102 -14.71 30.75 -12.66
N PHE A 103 -14.00 30.27 -13.69
CA PHE A 103 -14.06 30.87 -15.02
C PHE A 103 -15.48 30.83 -15.57
N LEU A 104 -16.17 29.70 -15.44
CA LEU A 104 -17.54 29.55 -15.93
C LEU A 104 -18.53 30.48 -15.20
N GLY A 105 -18.42 30.60 -13.87
CA GLY A 105 -19.26 31.49 -13.07
C GLY A 105 -19.06 32.97 -13.41
N LEU A 106 -17.81 33.39 -13.64
CA LEU A 106 -17.51 34.76 -14.08
C LEU A 106 -17.98 35.01 -15.52
N THR A 107 -17.75 34.06 -16.44
CA THR A 107 -18.23 34.16 -17.82
C THR A 107 -19.74 34.31 -17.88
N LEU A 108 -20.49 33.51 -17.11
CA LEU A 108 -21.95 33.64 -17.01
C LEU A 108 -22.40 34.96 -16.36
N GLY A 109 -21.65 35.47 -15.38
CA GLY A 109 -21.96 36.75 -14.74
C GLY A 109 -21.79 37.96 -15.67
N ILE A 110 -20.91 37.86 -16.67
CA ILE A 110 -20.66 38.91 -17.66
C ILE A 110 -21.53 38.75 -18.92
N LEU A 111 -22.02 37.54 -19.20
CA LEU A 111 -22.90 37.25 -20.34
C LEU A 111 -24.22 38.02 -20.19
N GLY A 112 -24.36 39.11 -20.93
CA GLY A 112 -25.51 40.03 -20.81
C GLY A 112 -25.22 41.32 -20.05
N PHE A 113 -23.95 41.71 -19.90
CA PHE A 113 -23.59 43.05 -19.45
C PHE A 113 -24.03 44.12 -20.47
N HIS A 114 -24.92 45.03 -20.06
CA HIS A 114 -25.42 46.14 -20.87
C HIS A 114 -25.07 47.47 -20.18
N SER A 115 -24.53 48.42 -20.94
CA SER A 115 -24.11 49.73 -20.44
C SER A 115 -24.93 50.89 -21.01
N ASP A 116 -26.11 50.59 -21.55
CA ASP A 116 -26.91 51.54 -22.33
C ASP A 116 -27.66 52.57 -21.48
N SER A 117 -27.85 52.30 -20.18
CA SER A 117 -28.48 53.20 -19.20
C SER A 117 -27.96 52.94 -17.79
N SER A 118 -28.16 53.89 -16.88
CA SER A 118 -27.75 53.75 -15.46
C SER A 118 -28.43 52.55 -14.80
N GLU A 119 -29.69 52.28 -15.14
CA GLU A 119 -30.48 51.15 -14.65
C GLU A 119 -29.94 49.82 -15.21
N ALA A 120 -29.57 49.78 -16.50
CA ALA A 120 -28.97 48.59 -17.13
C ALA A 120 -27.60 48.25 -16.53
N ILE A 121 -26.80 49.26 -16.17
CA ILE A 121 -25.52 49.07 -15.48
C ILE A 121 -25.75 48.44 -14.10
N GLN A 122 -26.73 48.93 -13.33
CA GLN A 122 -27.02 48.39 -11.99
C GLN A 122 -27.47 46.92 -12.04
N GLY A 123 -28.32 46.55 -13.00
CA GLY A 123 -28.74 45.16 -13.22
C GLY A 123 -27.58 44.25 -13.66
N SER A 124 -26.69 44.76 -14.52
CA SER A 124 -25.50 44.05 -14.97
C SER A 124 -24.50 43.80 -13.84
N ILE A 125 -24.33 44.77 -12.93
CA ILE A 125 -23.51 44.61 -11.72
C ILE A 125 -24.11 43.55 -10.79
N GLN A 126 -25.44 43.51 -10.60
CA GLN A 126 -26.06 42.45 -9.81
C GLN A 126 -25.86 41.05 -10.41
N SER A 127 -25.99 40.91 -11.73
CA SER A 127 -25.72 39.65 -12.42
C SER A 127 -24.25 39.22 -12.25
N LEU A 128 -23.32 40.16 -12.42
CA LEU A 128 -21.89 39.93 -12.23
C LEU A 128 -21.55 39.48 -10.81
N LEU A 129 -22.11 40.15 -9.80
CA LEU A 129 -21.93 39.79 -8.40
C LEU A 129 -22.51 38.40 -8.09
N GLY A 130 -23.64 38.03 -8.69
CA GLY A 130 -24.21 36.68 -8.59
C GLY A 130 -23.32 35.60 -9.22
N GLY A 131 -22.78 35.87 -10.41
CA GLY A 131 -21.81 34.99 -11.08
C GLY A 131 -20.51 34.84 -10.29
N MET A 132 -20.00 35.94 -9.72
CA MET A 132 -18.83 35.95 -8.83
C MET A 132 -19.05 35.13 -7.56
N GLY A 133 -20.24 35.24 -6.93
CA GLY A 133 -20.57 34.44 -5.75
C GLY A 133 -20.54 32.94 -6.05
N THR A 134 -21.08 32.54 -7.20
CA THR A 134 -21.06 31.14 -7.66
C THR A 134 -19.62 30.68 -7.97
N ALA A 135 -18.84 31.52 -8.65
CA ALA A 135 -17.44 31.26 -8.96
C ALA A 135 -16.60 31.02 -7.69
N PHE A 136 -16.73 31.90 -6.69
CA PHE A 136 -16.03 31.77 -5.41
C PHE A 136 -16.39 30.47 -4.69
N LEU A 137 -17.69 30.12 -4.66
CA LEU A 137 -18.16 28.90 -4.02
C LEU A 137 -17.60 27.63 -4.71
N THR A 138 -17.57 27.60 -6.05
CA THR A 138 -16.99 26.46 -6.79
C THR A 138 -15.50 26.26 -6.51
N SER A 139 -14.73 27.35 -6.40
CA SER A 139 -13.30 27.28 -6.05
C SER A 139 -13.09 26.76 -4.63
N LEU A 140 -13.88 27.27 -3.67
CA LEU A 140 -13.80 26.84 -2.28
C LEU A 140 -14.09 25.33 -2.14
N PHE A 141 -15.06 24.81 -2.89
CA PHE A 141 -15.33 23.38 -2.94
C PHE A 141 -14.20 22.60 -3.60
N GLY A 142 -13.69 23.04 -4.76
CA GLY A 142 -12.57 22.36 -5.44
C GLY A 142 -11.34 22.23 -4.54
N MET A 143 -10.98 23.31 -3.85
CA MET A 143 -9.86 23.32 -2.91
C MET A 143 -10.16 22.49 -1.66
N GLY A 144 -11.35 22.62 -1.07
CA GLY A 144 -11.75 21.85 0.10
C GLY A 144 -11.77 20.34 -0.15
N PHE A 145 -12.34 19.91 -1.28
CA PHE A 145 -12.34 18.50 -1.68
C PHE A 145 -10.94 18.00 -2.01
N SER A 146 -10.07 18.82 -2.61
CA SER A 146 -8.67 18.46 -2.86
C SER A 146 -7.90 18.21 -1.56
N CYS A 147 -7.99 19.13 -0.59
CA CYS A 147 -7.36 18.94 0.72
C CYS A 147 -7.86 17.68 1.43
N TYR A 148 -9.18 17.45 1.38
CA TYR A 148 -9.77 16.25 1.98
C TYR A 148 -9.31 14.97 1.26
N TYR A 149 -9.23 14.98 -0.08
CA TYR A 149 -8.70 13.86 -0.86
C TYR A 149 -7.26 13.53 -0.45
N ILE A 150 -6.37 14.52 -0.39
CA ILE A 150 -4.96 14.34 -0.01
C ILE A 150 -4.85 13.72 1.40
N PHE A 151 -5.65 14.20 2.35
CA PHE A 151 -5.66 13.64 3.70
C PHE A 151 -6.05 12.16 3.70
N GLN A 152 -7.07 11.80 2.93
CA GLN A 152 -7.55 10.42 2.82
C GLN A 152 -6.56 9.52 2.09
N GLU A 153 -5.97 10.00 1.00
CA GLU A 153 -4.91 9.31 0.26
C GLU A 153 -3.75 8.97 1.18
N LYS A 154 -3.22 9.96 1.93
CA LYS A 154 -2.12 9.75 2.88
C LYS A 154 -2.49 8.75 3.96
N ARG A 155 -3.71 8.84 4.51
CA ARG A 155 -4.18 7.91 5.54
C ARG A 155 -4.23 6.48 5.01
N LEU A 156 -4.80 6.27 3.83
CA LEU A 156 -4.91 4.95 3.20
C LEU A 156 -3.53 4.38 2.87
N MET A 157 -2.64 5.21 2.31
CA MET A 157 -1.27 4.80 1.97
C MET A 157 -0.47 4.38 3.20
N ASN A 158 -0.54 5.16 4.28
CA ASN A 158 0.12 4.81 5.54
C ASN A 158 -0.42 3.50 6.14
N THR A 159 -1.71 3.24 5.98
CA THR A 159 -2.29 1.97 6.41
C THR A 159 -1.82 0.81 5.54
N PHE A 160 -1.80 0.98 4.21
CA PHE A 160 -1.25 -0.01 3.28
C PHE A 160 0.20 -0.37 3.60
N GLU A 161 1.06 0.64 3.80
CA GLU A 161 2.48 0.41 4.10
C GLU A 161 2.64 -0.40 5.40
N LYS A 162 1.88 -0.09 6.45
CA LYS A 162 1.89 -0.88 7.70
C LYS A 162 1.46 -2.33 7.52
N TYR A 163 0.45 -2.59 6.67
CA TYR A 163 0.01 -3.95 6.37
C TYR A 163 1.07 -4.72 5.59
N LEU A 164 1.70 -4.06 4.62
CA LEU A 164 2.77 -4.63 3.83
C LEU A 164 3.99 -4.97 4.72
N ASP A 165 4.39 -4.04 5.59
CA ASP A 165 5.44 -4.26 6.59
C ASP A 165 5.10 -5.43 7.52
N ASN A 166 3.84 -5.59 7.91
CA ASN A 166 3.39 -6.70 8.75
C ASN A 166 3.49 -8.06 8.05
N ILE A 167 3.09 -8.13 6.77
CA ILE A 167 3.25 -9.31 5.92
C ILE A 167 4.72 -9.68 5.83
N CYS A 168 5.58 -8.71 5.47
CA CYS A 168 7.02 -8.93 5.36
C CYS A 168 7.62 -9.41 6.68
N TYR A 169 7.26 -8.77 7.79
CA TYR A 169 7.70 -9.16 9.13
C TYR A 169 7.34 -10.62 9.46
N ILE A 170 6.10 -11.03 9.18
CA ILE A 170 5.64 -12.39 9.47
C ILE A 170 6.33 -13.42 8.58
N LEU A 171 6.50 -13.13 7.29
CA LEU A 171 7.21 -14.00 6.36
C LEU A 171 8.68 -14.14 6.75
N ASN A 172 9.37 -13.03 7.00
CA ASN A 172 10.77 -13.06 7.44
C ASN A 172 10.93 -13.81 8.76
N LYS A 173 10.08 -13.54 9.75
CA LYS A 173 10.11 -14.28 11.03
C LYS A 173 9.96 -15.79 10.85
N LYS A 174 9.20 -16.23 9.84
CA LYS A 174 8.95 -17.66 9.58
C LYS A 174 10.06 -18.31 8.75
N TYR A 175 10.51 -17.64 7.68
CA TYR A 175 11.28 -18.23 6.60
C TYR A 175 12.71 -17.70 6.48
N TYR A 176 12.99 -16.49 6.91
CA TYR A 176 14.32 -15.89 6.75
C TYR A 176 15.36 -16.60 7.62
N LEU A 177 16.50 -16.96 7.01
CA LEU A 177 17.67 -17.49 7.69
C LEU A 177 18.86 -16.57 7.42
N SER A 178 19.45 -16.06 8.50
CA SER A 178 20.72 -15.33 8.45
C SER A 178 21.82 -16.20 7.85
N GLU A 179 22.83 -15.60 7.22
CA GLU A 179 23.94 -16.33 6.61
C GLU A 179 24.65 -17.28 7.59
N ASN A 180 24.85 -16.85 8.84
CA ASN A 180 25.46 -17.67 9.88
C ASN A 180 24.58 -18.86 10.25
N ASP A 181 23.26 -18.64 10.38
CA ASP A 181 22.29 -19.68 10.73
C ASP A 181 22.09 -20.65 9.56
N PHE A 182 22.15 -20.14 8.33
CA PHE A 182 22.14 -20.93 7.11
C PHE A 182 23.35 -21.86 7.05
N LEU A 183 24.56 -21.34 7.24
CA LEU A 183 25.77 -22.15 7.22
C LEU A 183 25.76 -23.18 8.37
N ALA A 184 25.35 -22.77 9.57
CA ALA A 184 25.25 -23.67 10.71
C ALA A 184 24.23 -24.80 10.48
N ALA A 185 23.08 -24.49 9.87
CA ALA A 185 22.06 -25.47 9.57
C ALA A 185 22.46 -26.40 8.40
N TYR A 186 23.14 -25.88 7.37
CA TYR A 186 23.63 -26.68 6.24
C TYR A 186 24.77 -27.63 6.64
N LEU A 187 25.61 -27.21 7.58
CA LEU A 187 26.69 -28.03 8.15
C LEU A 187 26.22 -28.89 9.34
N SER A 188 24.92 -28.91 9.64
CA SER A 188 24.35 -29.83 10.62
C SER A 188 23.78 -31.06 9.94
N PHE A 189 24.01 -32.23 10.53
CA PHE A 189 23.45 -33.49 10.06
C PHE A 189 22.61 -34.10 11.17
N LYS A 190 21.54 -34.83 10.82
CA LYS A 190 20.79 -35.62 11.79
C LYS A 190 21.57 -36.90 12.11
N ASP A 191 21.81 -37.16 13.39
CA ASP A 191 22.34 -38.46 13.84
C ASP A 191 21.27 -39.57 13.76
N GLU A 192 21.65 -40.81 14.06
CA GLU A 192 20.74 -41.97 14.08
C GLU A 192 19.60 -41.83 15.12
N GLN A 193 19.72 -40.91 16.08
CA GLN A 193 18.73 -40.60 17.12
C GLN A 193 17.85 -39.39 16.74
N GLY A 194 18.10 -38.76 15.60
CA GLY A 194 17.38 -37.60 15.09
C GLY A 194 17.84 -36.24 15.64
N ASN A 195 18.94 -36.19 16.39
CA ASN A 195 19.49 -34.93 16.90
C ASN A 195 20.35 -34.23 15.85
N ASN A 196 20.31 -32.90 15.83
CA ASN A 196 21.21 -32.11 14.97
C ASN A 196 22.63 -32.10 15.54
N VAL A 197 23.55 -32.72 14.80
CA VAL A 197 24.99 -32.72 15.09
C VAL A 197 25.67 -31.76 14.12
N TYR A 198 26.32 -30.73 14.67
CA TYR A 198 27.12 -29.79 13.89
C TYR A 198 28.42 -30.44 13.43
N LEU A 199 28.84 -30.17 12.18
CA LEU A 199 30.10 -30.69 11.62
C LEU A 199 31.31 -30.39 12.50
N SER A 200 31.37 -29.23 13.16
CA SER A 200 32.45 -28.89 14.09
C SER A 200 32.54 -29.85 15.28
N ASN A 201 31.38 -30.26 15.83
CA ASN A 201 31.33 -31.25 16.89
C ASN A 201 31.73 -32.63 16.36
N ALA A 202 31.20 -33.04 15.20
CA ALA A 202 31.54 -34.32 14.59
C ALA A 202 33.04 -34.46 14.30
N VAL A 203 33.68 -33.43 13.72
CA VAL A 203 35.12 -33.43 13.44
C VAL A 203 35.95 -33.46 14.73
N ARG A 204 35.53 -32.70 15.75
CA ARG A 204 36.19 -32.74 17.07
C ARG A 204 36.12 -34.12 17.71
N ASP A 205 34.95 -34.75 17.65
CA ASP A 205 34.71 -36.04 18.26
C ASP A 205 35.48 -37.15 17.51
N MET A 206 35.51 -37.10 16.17
CA MET A 206 36.37 -37.96 15.35
C MET A 206 37.86 -37.81 15.69
N TYR A 207 38.33 -36.57 15.87
CA TYR A 207 39.73 -36.32 16.25
C TYR A 207 40.06 -36.93 17.62
N ALA A 208 39.19 -36.71 18.61
CA ALA A 208 39.36 -37.25 19.96
C ALA A 208 39.33 -38.79 19.96
N GLU A 209 38.47 -39.40 19.15
CA GLU A 209 38.34 -40.85 19.03
C GLU A 209 39.53 -41.49 18.31
N THR A 210 40.06 -40.83 17.27
CA THR A 210 41.29 -41.24 16.59
C THR A 210 42.46 -41.26 17.57
N HIS A 211 42.61 -40.23 18.43
CA HIS A 211 43.66 -40.19 19.46
C HIS A 211 43.52 -41.31 20.49
N LYS A 212 42.29 -41.65 20.92
CA LYS A 212 42.06 -42.77 21.84
C LYS A 212 42.45 -44.13 21.24
N GLN A 213 42.25 -44.30 19.92
CA GLN A 213 42.56 -45.56 19.22
C GLN A 213 44.05 -45.71 18.89
N THR A 214 44.79 -44.61 18.69
CA THR A 214 46.22 -44.65 18.30
C THR A 214 47.21 -44.82 19.45
N GLY A 215 46.77 -44.76 20.71
CA GLY A 215 47.58 -45.18 21.87
C GLY A 215 48.89 -44.40 22.12
N PHE A 216 48.97 -43.15 21.64
CA PHE A 216 50.02 -42.18 21.99
C PHE A 216 49.39 -40.95 22.66
#